data_AF-A0A968BXM3-F1
#
_entry.id   AF-A0A968BXM3-F1
#
_cell.length_a   1.000
_cell.length_b   1.000
_cell.length_c   1.000
_cell.angle_alpha   90.00
_cell.angle_beta   90.00
_cell.angle_gamma   90.00
#
_symmetry.space_group_name_H-M   'P 1'
#
loop_
_entity.id
_entity.type
_entity.pdbx_description
1 polymer ?
#
loop_
_entity_poly.entity_id
_entity_poly.type
_entity_poly.pdbx_seq_one_letter_code
_entity_poly.pdbx_strand_id
1 'polypeptide(L)'
;MYHQILKDIGAIVDVDQRATGYDYLKALAKNMAQTLGVKYLLIGRPVADNSSIETVVVWAGDDYAPNLTYELRGTPCREVFTGQRVCI
;
A
#
# COMPACT_ATOMS: atom_id res chain seq x y z
N MET A 1 4.86 20.62 -14.37
CA MET A 1 5.30 19.35 -13.77
C MET A 1 5.19 19.37 -12.24
N TYR A 2 5.89 20.25 -11.52
CA TYR A 2 5.80 20.34 -10.03
C TYR A 2 4.39 20.60 -9.49
N HIS A 3 3.59 21.43 -10.18
CA HIS A 3 2.22 21.73 -9.76
C HIS A 3 1.30 20.49 -9.75
N GLN A 4 1.52 19.56 -10.68
CA GLN A 4 0.74 18.32 -10.74
C GLN A 4 1.12 17.38 -9.60
N ILE A 5 2.41 17.21 -9.34
CA ILE A 5 2.91 16.36 -8.24
C ILE A 5 2.35 16.81 -6.89
N LEU A 6 2.34 18.12 -6.62
CA LEU A 6 1.78 18.64 -5.37
C LEU A 6 0.27 18.42 -5.26
N LYS A 7 -0.46 18.51 -6.38
CA LYS A 7 -1.88 18.19 -6.43
C LYS A 7 -2.13 16.71 -6.15
N ASP A 8 -1.33 15.82 -6.74
CA ASP A 8 -1.46 14.38 -6.56
C ASP A 8 -1.13 13.98 -5.11
N ILE A 9 -0.05 14.52 -4.54
CA ILE A 9 0.28 14.32 -3.12
C ILE A 9 -0.86 14.82 -2.24
N GLY A 10 -1.40 16.01 -2.53
CA GLY A 10 -2.55 16.56 -1.81
C GLY A 10 -3.75 15.61 -1.82
N ALA A 11 -4.12 15.10 -2.99
CA ALA A 11 -5.22 14.15 -3.13
C ALA A 11 -4.95 12.81 -2.41
N ILE A 12 -3.71 12.34 -2.42
CA ILE A 12 -3.31 11.11 -1.70
C ILE A 12 -3.50 11.29 -0.19
N VAL A 13 -3.05 12.39 0.39
CA VAL A 13 -3.05 12.61 1.83
C VAL A 13 -4.34 13.24 2.37
N ASP A 14 -5.30 13.57 1.49
CA ASP A 14 -6.61 14.12 1.86
C ASP A 14 -7.52 13.04 2.47
N VAL A 15 -7.25 12.73 3.74
CA VAL A 15 -7.99 11.77 4.56
C VAL A 15 -8.65 12.52 5.72
N ASP A 16 -9.87 12.11 6.10
CA ASP A 16 -10.58 12.68 7.25
C ASP A 16 -9.69 12.64 8.50
N GLN A 17 -9.52 13.79 9.17
CA GLN A 17 -8.65 13.95 10.34
C GLN A 17 -9.11 13.12 11.56
N ARG A 18 -10.36 12.65 11.57
CA ARG A 18 -10.91 11.75 12.60
C ARG A 18 -10.64 10.28 12.30
N ALA A 19 -10.34 9.94 11.04
CA ALA A 19 -10.01 8.57 10.67
C ALA A 19 -8.65 8.20 11.28
N THR A 20 -8.61 7.06 11.98
CA THR A 20 -7.42 6.57 12.66
C THR A 20 -7.22 5.08 12.37
N GLY A 21 -6.00 4.57 12.58
CA GLY A 21 -5.71 3.15 12.44
C GLY A 21 -6.13 2.58 11.09
N TYR A 22 -6.96 1.54 11.12
CA TYR A 22 -7.41 0.83 9.91
C TYR A 22 -8.23 1.71 8.95
N ASP A 23 -9.11 2.55 9.49
CA ASP A 23 -9.96 3.41 8.66
C ASP A 23 -9.14 4.46 7.91
N TYR A 24 -8.09 4.97 8.54
CA TYR A 24 -7.11 5.84 7.89
C TYR A 24 -6.38 5.10 6.74
N LEU A 25 -5.89 3.89 6.99
CA LEU A 25 -5.17 3.10 5.97
C LEU A 25 -6.07 2.75 4.78
N LYS A 26 -7.36 2.46 5.01
CA LYS A 26 -8.33 2.23 3.93
C LYS A 26 -8.49 3.48 3.07
N ALA A 27 -8.77 4.62 3.69
CA ALA A 27 -8.96 5.89 2.97
C ALA A 27 -7.70 6.27 2.17
N LEU A 28 -6.52 6.17 2.79
CA LEU A 28 -5.24 6.42 2.13
C LEU A 28 -5.03 5.49 0.93
N ALA A 29 -5.26 4.18 1.10
CA ALA A 29 -5.11 3.19 0.03
C ALA A 29 -6.01 3.50 -1.18
N LYS A 30 -7.27 3.85 -0.93
CA LYS A 30 -8.22 4.26 -1.97
C LYS A 30 -7.74 5.52 -2.69
N ASN A 31 -7.37 6.56 -1.93
CA ASN A 31 -6.90 7.82 -2.51
C ASN A 31 -5.66 7.60 -3.39
N MET A 32 -4.70 6.78 -2.93
CA MET A 32 -3.52 6.39 -3.71
C MET A 32 -3.89 5.63 -4.98
N ALA A 33 -4.76 4.62 -4.89
CA ALA A 33 -5.16 3.82 -6.05
C ALA A 33 -5.83 4.68 -7.13
N GLN A 34 -6.76 5.55 -6.72
CA GLN A 34 -7.49 6.43 -7.63
C GLN A 34 -6.61 7.54 -8.20
N THR A 35 -5.77 8.17 -7.39
CA THR A 35 -4.90 9.28 -7.82
C THR A 35 -3.79 8.81 -8.76
N LEU A 36 -3.18 7.67 -8.45
CA LEU A 36 -2.08 7.11 -9.25
C LEU A 36 -2.57 6.25 -10.43
N GLY A 37 -3.88 5.95 -10.50
CA GLY A 37 -4.47 5.11 -11.53
C GLY A 37 -4.01 3.65 -11.48
N VAL A 38 -3.64 3.14 -10.31
CA VAL A 38 -3.17 1.75 -10.15
C VAL A 38 -4.34 0.82 -9.86
N LYS A 39 -4.39 -0.31 -10.58
CA LYS A 39 -5.45 -1.31 -10.44
C LYS A 39 -5.40 -2.06 -9.09
N TYR A 40 -4.21 -2.22 -8.53
CA TYR A 40 -4.01 -2.94 -7.28
C TYR A 40 -3.10 -2.14 -6.36
N LEU A 41 -3.44 -2.09 -5.08
CA LEU A 41 -2.61 -1.49 -4.04
C LEU A 41 -2.73 -2.33 -2.77
N LEU A 42 -1.57 -2.64 -2.17
CA LEU A 42 -1.47 -3.47 -0.98
C LEU A 42 -0.73 -2.69 0.10
N ILE A 43 -1.32 -2.59 1.29
CA ILE A 43 -0.61 -2.19 2.50
C ILE A 43 -0.48 -3.46 3.32
N GLY A 44 0.75 -3.88 3.63
CA GLY A 44 1.02 -5.10 4.38
C GLY A 44 2.07 -4.92 5.44
N ARG A 45 2.08 -5.84 6.40
CA ARG A 45 3.07 -5.93 7.47
C ARG A 45 3.78 -7.27 7.40
N PRO A 46 5.08 -7.33 7.75
CA PRO A 46 5.76 -8.60 7.89
C PRO A 46 5.15 -9.41 9.03
N VAL A 47 5.10 -10.72 8.83
CA VAL A 47 4.70 -11.72 9.82
C VAL A 47 5.77 -12.81 9.89
N ALA A 48 5.83 -13.53 11.02
CA ALA A 48 6.87 -14.51 11.33
C ALA A 48 8.29 -13.90 11.28
N ASP A 49 9.29 -14.67 10.87
CA ASP A 49 10.71 -14.33 10.71
C ASP A 49 11.01 -13.38 9.52
N ASN A 50 10.08 -12.46 9.22
CA ASN A 50 10.09 -11.63 8.01
C ASN A 50 10.12 -12.44 6.71
N SER A 51 9.58 -13.67 6.72
CA SER A 51 9.46 -14.51 5.51
C SER A 51 8.16 -14.29 4.75
N SER A 52 7.14 -13.72 5.38
CA SER A 52 5.80 -13.52 4.83
C SER A 52 5.26 -12.12 5.11
N ILE A 53 4.35 -11.66 4.26
CA ILE A 53 3.58 -10.43 4.44
C ILE A 53 2.12 -10.76 4.63
N GLU A 54 1.51 -10.25 5.70
CA GLU A 54 0.07 -10.19 5.87
C GLU A 54 -0.42 -8.82 5.40
N THR A 55 -1.32 -8.78 4.42
CA THR A 55 -1.92 -7.52 3.98
C THR A 55 -2.87 -7.00 5.06
N VAL A 56 -2.78 -5.72 5.35
CA VAL A 56 -3.71 -4.97 6.21
C VAL A 56 -4.84 -4.38 5.37
N VAL A 57 -4.53 -3.86 4.18
CA VAL A 57 -5.51 -3.32 3.21
C VAL A 57 -5.17 -3.83 1.82
N VAL A 58 -6.20 -4.25 1.08
CA VAL A 58 -6.11 -4.61 -0.34
C VAL A 58 -7.12 -3.80 -1.12
N TRP A 59 -6.65 -3.03 -2.10
CA TRP A 59 -7.46 -2.43 -3.16
C TRP A 59 -7.31 -3.28 -4.43
N ALA A 60 -8.43 -3.63 -5.07
CA ALA A 60 -8.44 -4.49 -6.24
C ALA A 60 -9.51 -4.05 -7.26
N GLY A 61 -9.06 -3.42 -8.34
CA GLY A 61 -9.94 -2.83 -9.34
C GLY A 61 -10.59 -1.57 -8.79
N ASP A 62 -11.85 -1.69 -8.39
CA ASP A 62 -12.71 -0.56 -8.06
C ASP A 62 -13.16 -0.54 -6.59
N ASP A 63 -12.81 -1.58 -5.81
CA ASP A 63 -13.16 -1.69 -4.39
C ASP A 63 -12.08 -2.44 -3.59
N TYR A 64 -12.27 -2.54 -2.28
CA TYR A 64 -11.45 -3.33 -1.39
C TYR A 64 -11.67 -4.83 -1.60
N ALA A 65 -10.62 -5.62 -1.39
CA ALA A 65 -10.67 -7.07 -1.39
C ALA A 65 -10.26 -7.67 -0.04
N PRO A 66 -10.52 -8.97 0.19
CA PRO A 66 -10.06 -9.65 1.39
C PRO A 66 -8.54 -9.60 1.56
N ASN A 67 -8.11 -9.51 2.81
CA ASN A 67 -6.70 -9.60 3.16
C ASN A 67 -6.17 -11.02 2.88
N LEU A 68 -4.90 -11.09 2.50
CA LEU A 68 -4.18 -12.32 2.22
C LEU A 68 -2.79 -12.28 2.87
N THR A 69 -2.25 -13.47 3.13
CA THR A 69 -0.86 -13.64 3.53
C THR A 69 -0.11 -14.31 2.39
N TYR A 70 1.07 -13.79 2.07
CA TYR A 70 1.92 -14.35 1.02
C TYR A 70 3.38 -14.40 1.44
N GLU A 71 4.05 -15.45 0.99
CA GLU A 71 5.48 -15.68 1.19
C GLU A 71 6.30 -14.68 0.36
N LEU A 72 7.34 -14.11 0.97
CA LEU A 72 8.32 -13.29 0.26
C LEU A 72 9.24 -14.14 -0.62
N ARG A 73 9.37 -15.45 -0.36
CA ARG A 73 10.21 -16.34 -1.17
C ARG A 73 9.81 -16.28 -2.65
N GLY A 74 10.77 -15.94 -3.51
CA GLY A 74 10.53 -15.80 -4.95
C GLY A 74 9.92 -14.46 -5.36
N THR A 75 9.62 -13.58 -4.41
CA THR A 75 9.23 -12.20 -4.69
C THR A 75 10.47 -11.30 -4.69
N PRO A 76 10.48 -10.23 -5.50
CA PRO A 76 11.49 -9.19 -5.39
C PRO A 76 11.52 -8.55 -4.00
N CYS A 77 10.38 -8.52 -3.29
CA CYS A 77 10.26 -7.93 -1.96
C CYS A 77 11.14 -8.61 -0.91
N ARG A 78 11.47 -9.91 -1.06
CA ARG A 78 12.44 -10.58 -0.18
C ARG A 78 13.76 -9.82 -0.08
N GLU A 79 14.31 -9.44 -1.23
CA GLU A 79 15.58 -8.73 -1.32
C GLU A 79 15.50 -7.31 -0.73
N VAL A 80 14.29 -6.73 -0.69
CA VAL A 80 14.06 -5.44 -0.03
C VAL A 80 14.12 -5.60 1.48
N PHE A 81 13.47 -6.63 2.02
CA PHE A 81 13.44 -6.91 3.45
C PHE A 81 14.80 -7.38 4.00
N THR A 82 15.63 -8.02 3.18
CA THR A 82 17.01 -8.39 3.55
C THR A 82 18.01 -7.23 3.41
N GLY A 83 17.58 -6.06 2.92
CA GLY A 83 18.45 -4.91 2.68
C GLY A 83 19.38 -5.06 1.47
N GLN A 84 19.16 -6.08 0.64
CA GLN A 84 19.97 -6.35 -0.56
C GLN A 84 19.61 -5.41 -1.72
N ARG A 85 18.39 -4.84 -1.73
CA ARG A 85 17.97 -3.81 -2.69
C ARG A 85 16.90 -2.88 -2.10
N VAL A 86 16.63 -1.76 -2.76
CA VAL A 86 15.50 -0.88 -2.44
C VAL A 86 14.24 -1.28 -3.23
N CYS A 87 13.07 -0.92 -2.73
CA CYS A 87 11.82 -1.06 -3.49
C CYS A 87 11.84 -0.05 -4.64
N ILE A 88 11.79 -0.54 -5.88
CA ILE A 88 11.73 0.22 -7.13
C ILE A 88 10.50 -0.21 -7.92
#